data_AF-A0A1D2W892-F1
#
_entry.id   AF-A0A1D2W892-F1
#
_cell.length_a   1.000
_cell.length_b   1.000
_cell.length_c   1.000
_cell.angle_alpha   90.00
_cell.angle_beta   90.00
_cell.angle_gamma   90.00
#
_symmetry.space_group_name_H-M   'P 1'
#
loop_
_entity.id
_entity.type
_entity.pdbx_description
1 polymer ?
#
loop_
_entity_poly.entity_id
_entity_poly.type
_entity_poly.pdbx_seq_one_letter_code
_entity_poly.pdbx_strand_id
1 'polypeptide(L)'
;MHKQEVGIDDIKTLYETEDVLFEQTILKSDYLIYSLCYVPKLDCYDIVIENYCLGKLVIFESRKYISDTTKKYFNLYKGDDFTDFHKREYKCLSHIIEYK
;
A
#
# COMPACT_ATOMS: atom_id res chain seq x y z
N MET A 1 -11.10 -15.03 -9.30
CA MET A 1 -10.57 -14.06 -8.32
C MET A 1 -9.22 -14.55 -7.89
N HIS A 2 -8.20 -13.79 -8.28
CA HIS A 2 -6.80 -14.11 -8.12
C HIS A 2 -6.15 -13.00 -7.29
N LYS A 3 -5.27 -13.41 -6.38
CA LYS A 3 -4.48 -12.51 -5.53
C LYS A 3 -3.03 -12.93 -5.66
N GLN A 4 -2.17 -11.96 -5.95
CA GLN A 4 -0.74 -12.22 -6.09
C GLN A 4 0.11 -11.09 -5.53
N GLU A 5 1.31 -11.45 -5.11
CA GLU A 5 2.39 -10.53 -4.82
C GLU A 5 3.00 -10.07 -6.15
N VAL A 6 3.37 -8.80 -6.26
CA VAL A 6 3.71 -8.18 -7.56
C VAL A 6 5.00 -7.39 -7.53
N GLY A 7 5.65 -7.31 -8.69
CA GLY A 7 6.64 -6.30 -9.05
C GLY A 7 6.08 -5.24 -10.01
N ILE A 8 6.91 -4.30 -10.44
CA ILE A 8 6.49 -3.16 -11.29
C ILE A 8 5.89 -3.57 -12.64
N ASP A 9 6.48 -4.58 -13.29
CA ASP A 9 6.06 -5.03 -14.62
C ASP A 9 4.71 -5.79 -14.55
N ASP A 10 4.44 -6.45 -13.43
CA ASP A 10 3.19 -7.19 -13.21
C ASP A 10 2.01 -6.23 -13.05
N ILE A 11 2.18 -5.16 -12.25
CA ILE A 11 1.10 -4.21 -11.92
C ILE A 11 0.53 -3.58 -13.19
N LYS A 12 1.40 -2.99 -14.02
CA LYS A 12 0.94 -2.30 -15.23
C LYS A 12 0.17 -3.23 -16.15
N THR A 13 0.69 -4.45 -16.35
CA THR A 13 0.04 -5.46 -17.18
C THR A 13 -1.35 -5.78 -16.67
N LEU A 14 -1.52 -5.98 -15.35
CA LEU A 14 -2.81 -6.33 -14.75
C LEU A 14 -3.83 -5.20 -14.87
N TYR A 15 -3.43 -3.95 -14.66
CA TYR A 15 -4.32 -2.81 -14.88
C TYR A 15 -4.76 -2.66 -16.34
N GLU A 16 -3.95 -3.11 -17.30
CA GLU A 16 -4.26 -3.06 -18.74
C GLU A 16 -5.09 -4.26 -19.22
N THR A 17 -4.96 -5.41 -18.57
CA THR A 17 -5.49 -6.69 -19.08
C THR A 17 -6.60 -7.30 -18.21
N GLU A 18 -6.69 -6.94 -16.94
CA GLU A 18 -7.57 -7.58 -15.97
C GLU A 18 -8.51 -6.60 -15.25
N ASP A 19 -9.60 -7.15 -14.69
CA ASP A 19 -10.52 -6.44 -13.81
C ASP A 19 -9.89 -6.30 -12.39
N VAL A 20 -9.04 -5.29 -12.18
CA VAL A 20 -8.40 -5.03 -10.87
C VAL A 20 -9.43 -4.61 -9.82
N LEU A 21 -9.48 -5.36 -8.72
CA LEU A 21 -10.37 -5.13 -7.58
C LEU A 21 -9.72 -4.17 -6.57
N PHE A 22 -8.48 -4.44 -6.18
CA PHE A 22 -7.67 -3.53 -5.39
C PHE A 22 -6.17 -3.86 -5.49
N GLU A 23 -5.36 -2.88 -5.12
CA GLU A 23 -3.91 -3.02 -4.94
C GLU A 23 -3.57 -2.55 -3.52
N GLN A 24 -2.76 -3.31 -2.79
CA GLN A 24 -2.44 -3.03 -1.40
C GLN A 24 -0.95 -3.15 -1.12
N THR A 25 -0.44 -2.16 -0.40
CA THR A 25 0.93 -2.11 0.09
C THR A 25 0.93 -1.97 1.61
N ILE A 26 1.65 -2.88 2.28
CA ILE A 26 1.79 -2.91 3.74
C ILE A 26 3.23 -2.57 4.11
N LEU A 27 3.41 -1.48 4.83
CA LEU A 27 4.71 -1.04 5.35
C LEU A 27 4.78 -1.19 6.85
N LYS A 28 5.99 -1.43 7.35
CA LYS A 28 6.31 -1.39 8.78
C LYS A 28 7.38 -0.34 9.04
N SER A 29 7.16 0.48 10.06
CA SER A 29 8.12 1.49 10.54
C SER A 29 8.03 1.57 12.06
N ASP A 30 9.15 1.49 12.78
CA ASP A 30 9.19 1.53 14.25
C ASP A 30 8.08 0.68 14.92
N TYR A 31 7.07 1.34 15.50
CA TYR A 31 5.89 0.78 16.16
C TYR A 31 4.60 0.87 15.33
N LEU A 32 4.70 1.29 14.06
CA LEU A 32 3.59 1.51 13.14
C LEU A 32 3.54 0.46 12.02
N ILE A 33 2.32 0.07 11.65
CA ILE A 33 2.00 -0.58 10.38
C ILE A 33 1.16 0.39 9.56
N TYR A 34 1.53 0.57 8.31
CA TYR A 34 0.79 1.31 7.31
C TYR A 34 0.20 0.31 6.33
N SER A 35 -1.11 0.33 6.13
CA SER A 35 -1.79 -0.40 5.06
C SER A 35 -2.41 0.62 4.11
N LEU A 36 -1.87 0.68 2.90
CA LEU A 36 -2.35 1.55 1.82
C LEU A 36 -3.04 0.67 0.80
N CYS A 37 -4.30 0.95 0.47
CA CYS A 37 -5.09 0.15 -0.46
C CYS A 37 -5.73 1.08 -1.50
N TYR A 38 -5.52 0.86 -2.79
CA TYR A 38 -6.24 1.55 -3.85
C TYR A 38 -7.35 0.65 -4.40
N VAL A 39 -8.56 1.18 -4.52
CA VAL A 39 -9.74 0.49 -5.06
C VAL A 39 -10.17 1.17 -6.36
N PRO A 40 -9.79 0.64 -7.55
CA PRO A 40 -9.98 1.34 -8.83
C PRO A 40 -11.45 1.64 -9.14
N LYS A 41 -12.35 0.71 -8.81
CA LYS A 41 -13.79 0.87 -9.04
C LYS A 41 -14.40 2.06 -8.29
N LEU A 42 -13.83 2.42 -7.14
CA LEU A 42 -14.26 3.54 -6.32
C LEU A 42 -13.40 4.79 -6.54
N ASP A 43 -12.28 4.64 -7.25
CA ASP A 43 -11.27 5.67 -7.44
C ASP A 43 -10.85 6.31 -6.11
N CYS A 44 -10.50 5.46 -5.14
CA CYS A 44 -10.10 5.91 -3.82
C CYS A 44 -9.00 5.05 -3.20
N TYR A 45 -8.24 5.69 -2.32
CA TYR A 45 -7.27 5.07 -1.44
C TYR A 45 -7.85 4.98 -0.03
N ASP A 46 -7.76 3.80 0.56
CA ASP A 46 -7.91 3.58 1.99
C ASP A 46 -6.52 3.55 2.64
N ILE A 47 -6.38 4.33 3.71
CA ILE A 47 -5.15 4.47 4.49
C ILE A 47 -5.45 4.05 5.91
N VAL A 48 -4.80 2.99 6.37
CA VAL A 48 -4.88 2.51 7.74
C VAL A 48 -3.50 2.59 8.36
N ILE A 49 -3.39 3.22 9.53
CA ILE A 49 -2.16 3.28 10.30
C ILE A 49 -2.46 2.77 11.70
N GLU A 50 -1.75 1.74 12.11
CA GLU A 50 -1.92 1.10 13.42
C GLU A 50 -0.61 1.15 14.20
N ASN A 51 -0.70 1.40 15.49
CA ASN A 51 0.39 1.11 16.41
C ASN A 51 0.29 -0.37 16.81
N TYR A 52 1.08 -1.22 16.16
CA TYR A 52 0.99 -2.67 16.33
C TYR A 52 1.51 -3.13 17.71
N CYS A 53 2.38 -2.35 18.36
CA CYS A 53 2.84 -2.65 19.72
C CYS A 53 1.72 -2.49 20.76
N LEU A 54 0.77 -1.58 20.51
CA LEU A 54 -0.35 -1.29 21.40
C LEU A 54 -1.68 -1.88 20.92
N GLY A 55 -1.72 -2.45 19.70
CA GLY A 55 -2.97 -2.88 19.05
C GLY A 55 -3.96 -1.74 18.84
N LYS A 56 -3.48 -0.52 18.60
CA LYS A 56 -4.33 0.68 18.49
C LYS A 56 -4.35 1.21 17.07
N LEU A 57 -5.56 1.43 16.55
CA LEU A 57 -5.77 2.23 15.36
C LEU A 57 -5.35 3.69 15.63
N VAL A 58 -4.45 4.21 14.80
CA VAL A 58 -3.98 5.59 14.87
C VAL A 58 -4.74 6.44 13.85
N ILE A 59 -4.84 5.96 12.61
CA ILE A 59 -5.51 6.65 11.50
C ILE A 59 -6.31 5.63 10.68
N PHE A 60 -7.53 6.00 10.29
CA PHE A 60 -8.29 5.39 9.20
C PHE A 60 -8.87 6.50 8.34
N GLU A 61 -8.50 6.55 7.07
CA GLU A 61 -8.95 7.58 6.13
C GLU A 61 -9.15 7.02 4.73
N SER A 62 -10.23 7.44 4.08
CA SER A 62 -10.49 7.17 2.67
C SER A 62 -10.42 8.47 1.88
N ARG A 63 -9.65 8.50 0.78
CA ARG A 63 -9.48 9.70 -0.05
C ARG A 63 -9.16 9.37 -1.50
N LYS A 64 -9.60 10.22 -2.42
CA LYS A 64 -9.28 10.07 -3.85
C LYS A 64 -7.80 10.31 -4.17
N TYR A 65 -7.20 11.28 -3.48
CA TYR A 65 -5.84 11.72 -3.74
C TYR A 65 -4.98 11.59 -2.49
N ILE A 66 -3.79 11.04 -2.66
CA ILE A 66 -2.79 10.90 -1.60
C ILE A 66 -1.59 11.79 -1.88
N SER A 67 -0.85 12.16 -0.83
CA SER A 67 0.37 12.97 -0.98
C SER A 67 1.43 12.25 -1.81
N ASP A 68 2.36 12.96 -2.43
CA ASP A 68 3.43 12.32 -3.21
C ASP A 68 4.33 11.42 -2.37
N THR A 69 4.50 11.75 -1.08
CA THR A 69 5.19 10.88 -0.13
C THR A 69 4.42 9.58 0.09
N THR A 70 3.10 9.64 0.27
CA THR A 70 2.24 8.45 0.38
C THR A 70 2.21 7.64 -0.92
N LYS A 71 2.27 8.29 -2.10
CA LYS A 71 2.40 7.56 -3.37
C LYS A 71 3.71 6.79 -3.44
N LYS A 72 4.82 7.36 -2.96
CA LYS A 72 6.10 6.66 -2.88
C LYS A 72 5.98 5.42 -1.98
N TYR A 73 5.30 5.54 -0.85
CA TYR A 73 5.03 4.42 0.06
C TYR A 73 4.21 3.30 -0.61
N PHE A 74 3.18 3.68 -1.36
CA PHE A 74 2.31 2.74 -2.06
C PHE A 74 3.05 1.95 -3.16
N ASN A 75 4.02 2.58 -3.82
CA ASN A 75 4.78 1.97 -4.92
C ASN A 75 6.05 1.21 -4.46
N LEU A 76 6.17 0.87 -3.18
CA LEU A 76 7.24 0.02 -2.68
C LEU A 76 6.87 -1.45 -2.83
N TYR A 77 7.78 -2.25 -3.35
CA TYR A 77 7.61 -3.69 -3.50
C TYR A 77 8.09 -4.42 -2.26
N LYS A 78 7.62 -5.66 -2.07
CA LYS A 78 8.01 -6.44 -0.89
C LYS A 78 9.52 -6.57 -0.80
N GLY A 79 10.04 -6.30 0.39
CA GLY A 79 11.47 -6.34 0.69
C GLY A 79 12.17 -5.00 0.49
N ASP A 80 11.54 -4.03 -0.19
CA ASP A 80 12.10 -2.69 -0.31
C ASP A 80 12.15 -1.98 1.04
N ASP A 81 13.22 -1.21 1.22
CA ASP A 81 13.41 -0.31 2.35
C ASP A 81 13.38 1.16 1.85
N PHE A 82 12.75 2.04 2.62
CA PHE A 82 12.61 3.46 2.31
C PHE A 82 12.80 4.32 3.56
N THR A 83 13.58 5.39 3.45
CA THR A 83 13.73 6.38 4.53
C THR A 83 13.03 7.69 4.14
N ASP A 84 12.08 8.14 4.94
CA ASP A 84 11.38 9.41 4.69
C ASP A 84 12.23 10.63 5.05
N PHE A 85 11.72 11.83 4.71
CA PHE A 85 12.38 13.09 5.02
C PHE A 85 12.56 13.33 6.53
N HIS A 86 11.78 12.65 7.38
CA HIS A 86 11.88 12.70 8.83
C HIS A 86 12.82 11.62 9.40
N LYS A 87 13.59 10.94 8.54
CA LYS A 87 14.51 9.84 8.89
C LYS A 87 13.79 8.62 9.49
N ARG A 88 12.52 8.42 9.19
CA ARG A 88 11.82 7.18 9.54
C ARG A 88 12.07 6.14 8.49
N GLU A 89 12.45 4.95 8.93
CA GLU A 89 12.68 3.80 8.07
C GLU A 89 11.38 3.01 7.93
N TYR A 90 11.06 2.65 6.70
CA TYR A 90 9.91 1.86 6.32
C TYR A 90 10.40 0.66 5.55
N LYS A 91 9.92 -0.53 5.94
CA LYS A 91 10.12 -1.75 5.19
C LYS A 91 8.81 -2.21 4.60
N CYS A 92 8.78 -2.47 3.30
CA CYS A 92 7.61 -3.05 2.66
C CYS A 92 7.54 -4.54 2.98
N LEU A 93 6.47 -4.93 3.67
CA LEU A 93 6.20 -6.31 4.06
C LEU A 93 5.44 -7.08 2.99
N SER A 94 4.64 -6.38 2.19
CA SER A 94 3.75 -6.97 1.19
C SER A 94 3.31 -5.91 0.21
N HIS A 95 3.32 -6.24 -1.07
CA HIS A 95 2.65 -5.50 -2.14
C HIS A 95 1.88 -6.52 -2.97
N ILE A 96 0.55 -6.41 -2.95
CA ILE A 96 -0.35 -7.35 -3.59
C ILE A 96 -1.33 -6.63 -4.50
N ILE A 97 -1.84 -7.37 -5.47
CA ILE A 97 -2.97 -6.95 -6.28
C ILE A 97 -3.97 -8.10 -6.37
N GLU A 98 -5.26 -7.74 -6.32
CA GLU A 98 -6.37 -8.64 -6.50
C GLU A 98 -7.14 -8.27 -7.75
N TYR A 99 -7.42 -9.27 -8.60
CA TYR A 99 -8.11 -9.12 -9.88
C TYR A 99 -9.04 -10.32 -10.12
N LYS A 100 -9.97 -10.21 -11.08
CA LYS A 100 -10.96 -11.26 -11.33
C LYS A 100 -10.40 -12.46 -12.06
#